data_AF-A0A857A807-F1
#
_entry.id   AF-A0A857A807-F1
#
_cell.length_a   1.000
_cell.length_b   1.000
_cell.length_c   1.000
_cell.angle_alpha   90.00
_cell.angle_beta   90.00
_cell.angle_gamma   90.00
#
_symmetry.space_group_name_H-M   'P 1'
#
loop_
_entity.id
_entity.type
_entity.pdbx_description
1 polymer ?
#
loop_
_entity_poly.entity_id
_entity_poly.type
_entity_poly.pdbx_seq_one_letter_code
_entity_poly.pdbx_strand_id
1 'polypeptide(L)'
;MKLRFILSEVGKGLSRNRAMSVAVILVTFVSLLFVGIAGLTQMQVSKMKSEWYDKIEVTIYMCAINDAAANCNATEATDAQIDAVRQKLASAEMTPYVANVYEETKEEAYENFQRLNGNNALTQWTTPEMLQFAFRIKLVNPEQYSVVKEEFSGTAGVSEVRDQREVVEPLFRVLGAARTAALGLGAIMVVAAILLISTTIRLSAMSREQETQIMRYVGASNLFIQAPFMIEGALAALVGAAFAIGTLFAGVHFIVQGWMAPSFRWTNFIGMGEVAIMTPILVLAAVALAVIASAFSLAKYTKA
;
A
#
# COMPACT_ATOMS: atom_id res chain seq x y z
N MET A 1 -9.89 -7.21 44.99
CA MET A 1 -9.12 -6.14 45.67
C MET A 1 -7.80 -5.78 44.96
N LYS A 2 -7.02 -6.72 44.40
CA LYS A 2 -5.72 -6.44 43.75
C LYS A 2 -5.81 -5.58 42.46
N LEU A 3 -6.80 -5.80 41.59
CA LEU A 3 -6.91 -5.08 40.30
C LEU A 3 -7.26 -3.58 40.45
N ARG A 4 -8.16 -3.25 41.38
CA ARG A 4 -8.61 -1.86 41.64
C ARG A 4 -7.49 -1.02 42.25
N PHE A 5 -6.64 -1.64 43.07
CA PHE A 5 -5.44 -1.02 43.63
C PHE A 5 -4.44 -0.68 42.51
N ILE A 6 -4.08 -1.67 41.68
CA ILE A 6 -3.16 -1.49 40.53
C ILE A 6 -3.66 -0.38 39.59
N LEU A 7 -4.94 -0.39 39.20
CA LEU A 7 -5.51 0.64 38.32
C LEU A 7 -5.47 2.04 38.95
N SER A 8 -5.72 2.16 40.25
CA SER A 8 -5.65 3.45 40.96
C SER A 8 -4.22 3.99 41.06
N GLU A 9 -3.24 3.10 41.13
CA GLU A 9 -1.82 3.41 41.27
C GLU A 9 -1.18 3.79 39.94
N VAL A 10 -1.66 3.18 38.85
CA VAL A 10 -1.39 3.53 37.46
C VAL A 10 -1.94 4.92 37.11
N GLY A 11 -3.18 5.23 37.51
CA GLY A 11 -3.78 6.56 37.31
C GLY A 11 -3.02 7.67 38.05
N LYS A 12 -2.61 7.40 39.29
CA LYS A 12 -1.74 8.32 40.06
C LYS A 12 -0.36 8.48 39.40
N GLY A 13 0.23 7.41 38.88
CA GLY A 13 1.52 7.42 38.18
C GLY A 13 1.52 8.25 36.90
N LEU A 14 0.53 8.05 36.04
CA LEU A 14 0.29 8.85 34.84
C LEU A 14 0.18 10.35 35.16
N SER A 15 -0.47 10.69 36.28
CA SER A 15 -0.64 12.09 36.70
C SER A 15 0.64 12.75 37.25
N ARG A 16 1.56 11.95 37.82
CA ARG A 16 2.79 12.43 38.45
C ARG A 16 3.95 12.49 37.45
N ASN A 17 3.95 11.64 36.42
CA ASN A 17 4.97 11.60 35.37
C ASN A 17 4.37 11.88 33.98
N ARG A 18 3.62 12.98 33.88
CA ARG A 18 2.87 13.36 32.67
C ARG A 18 3.76 13.54 31.45
N ALA A 19 4.91 14.20 31.61
CA ALA A 19 5.82 14.48 30.48
C ALA A 19 6.30 13.19 29.78
N MET A 20 6.73 12.19 30.57
CA MET A 20 7.21 10.92 30.03
C MET A 20 6.07 10.10 29.42
N SER A 21 4.89 10.11 30.05
CA SER A 21 3.71 9.41 29.52
C SER A 21 3.26 10.02 28.20
N VAL A 22 3.24 11.36 28.09
CA VAL A 22 2.94 12.08 26.84
C VAL A 22 3.97 11.77 25.77
N ALA A 23 5.26 11.70 26.10
CA ALA A 23 6.30 11.34 25.13
C ALA A 23 6.07 9.93 24.56
N VAL A 24 5.76 8.94 25.41
CA VAL A 24 5.43 7.57 24.96
C VAL A 24 4.17 7.55 24.11
N ILE A 25 3.12 8.27 24.50
CA ILE A 25 1.88 8.41 23.71
C ILE A 25 2.19 8.98 22.33
N LEU A 26 2.94 10.08 22.24
CA LEU A 26 3.26 10.75 20.99
C LEU A 26 4.12 9.89 20.06
N VAL A 27 5.15 9.24 20.59
CA VAL A 27 6.02 8.38 19.76
C VAL A 27 5.25 7.15 19.29
N THR A 28 4.42 6.53 20.14
CA THR A 28 3.57 5.40 19.72
C THR A 28 2.53 5.84 18.71
N PHE A 29 1.89 7.00 18.92
CA PHE A 29 0.96 7.63 17.99
C PHE A 29 1.61 7.80 16.60
N VAL A 30 2.76 8.45 16.52
CA VAL A 30 3.44 8.69 15.24
C VAL A 30 3.87 7.38 14.58
N SER A 31 4.40 6.42 15.37
CA SER A 31 4.78 5.09 14.86
C SER A 31 3.61 4.39 14.17
N LEU A 32 2.49 4.27 14.88
CA LEU A 32 1.31 3.57 14.39
C LEU A 32 0.60 4.35 13.28
N LEU A 33 0.70 5.68 13.29
CA LEU A 33 0.18 6.52 12.21
C LEU A 33 0.91 6.21 10.89
N PHE A 34 2.24 6.12 10.90
CA PHE A 34 3.01 5.76 9.71
C PHE A 34 2.68 4.34 9.22
N VAL A 35 2.55 3.37 10.12
CA VAL A 35 2.14 2.00 9.77
C VAL A 35 0.73 2.00 9.18
N GLY A 36 -0.20 2.76 9.76
CA GLY A 36 -1.56 2.91 9.27
C GLY A 36 -1.63 3.54 7.89
N ILE A 37 -0.93 4.66 7.67
CA ILE A 37 -0.83 5.34 6.37
C ILE A 37 -0.25 4.38 5.32
N ALA A 38 0.83 3.67 5.65
CA ALA A 38 1.44 2.72 4.72
C ALA A 38 0.48 1.55 4.37
N GLY A 39 -0.27 1.04 5.36
CA GLY A 39 -1.27 0.01 5.16
C GLY A 39 -2.43 0.48 4.27
N LEU A 40 -2.99 1.65 4.56
CA LEU A 40 -4.08 2.24 3.77
C LEU A 40 -3.63 2.56 2.33
N THR A 41 -2.43 3.12 2.14
CA THR A 41 -1.86 3.34 0.81
C THR A 41 -1.71 2.02 0.05
N GLN A 42 -1.28 0.94 0.72
CA GLN A 42 -1.21 -0.37 0.08
C GLN A 42 -2.58 -0.90 -0.34
N MET A 43 -3.60 -0.73 0.51
CA MET A 43 -4.98 -1.12 0.18
C MET A 43 -5.51 -0.31 -1.00
N GLN A 44 -5.25 1.01 -1.05
CA GLN A 44 -5.61 1.86 -2.17
C GLN A 44 -4.91 1.43 -3.47
N VAL A 45 -3.60 1.19 -3.43
CA VAL A 45 -2.84 0.71 -4.60
C VAL A 45 -3.37 -0.63 -5.07
N SER A 46 -3.66 -1.56 -4.16
CA SER A 46 -4.22 -2.88 -4.51
C SER A 46 -5.59 -2.77 -5.17
N LYS A 47 -6.47 -1.91 -4.64
CA LYS A 47 -7.81 -1.65 -5.19
C LYS A 47 -7.75 -1.00 -6.57
N MET A 48 -6.89 0.01 -6.72
CA MET A 48 -6.67 0.66 -8.01
C MET A 48 -6.09 -0.32 -9.03
N LYS A 49 -5.09 -1.12 -8.65
CA LYS A 49 -4.53 -2.15 -9.52
C LYS A 49 -5.58 -3.17 -9.94
N SER A 50 -6.41 -3.68 -9.03
CA SER A 50 -7.45 -4.66 -9.40
C SER A 50 -8.49 -4.09 -10.35
N GLU A 51 -8.97 -2.85 -10.11
CA GLU A 51 -9.99 -2.23 -10.96
C GLU A 51 -9.45 -1.84 -12.34
N TRP A 52 -8.20 -1.39 -12.40
CA TRP A 52 -7.56 -0.97 -13.65
C TRP A 52 -6.99 -2.16 -14.43
N TYR A 53 -6.23 -3.04 -13.79
CA TYR A 53 -5.56 -4.14 -14.48
C TYR A 53 -6.55 -5.17 -15.04
N ASP A 54 -7.75 -5.32 -14.46
CA ASP A 54 -8.79 -6.21 -15.02
C ASP A 54 -9.37 -5.68 -16.35
N LYS A 55 -9.22 -4.38 -16.61
CA LYS A 55 -9.67 -3.69 -17.83
C LYS A 55 -8.54 -3.41 -18.82
N ILE A 56 -7.28 -3.62 -18.42
CA ILE A 56 -6.14 -3.34 -19.28
C ILE A 56 -5.86 -4.55 -20.16
N GLU A 57 -5.83 -4.26 -21.45
CA GLU A 57 -5.45 -5.20 -22.50
C GLU A 57 -4.08 -4.78 -23.05
N VAL A 58 -3.26 -5.77 -23.37
CA VAL A 58 -2.05 -5.56 -24.17
C VAL A 58 -2.48 -5.46 -25.61
N THR A 59 -2.09 -4.39 -26.28
CA THR A 59 -2.44 -4.17 -27.69
C THR A 59 -1.22 -4.39 -28.56
N ILE A 60 -1.30 -5.37 -29.46
CA ILE A 60 -0.31 -5.59 -30.52
C ILE A 60 -0.83 -4.87 -31.76
N TYR A 61 -0.20 -3.77 -32.10
CA TYR A 61 -0.51 -3.01 -33.31
C TYR A 61 0.22 -3.61 -34.51
N MET A 62 -0.50 -3.89 -35.58
CA MET A 62 0.07 -4.32 -36.85
C MET A 62 0.50 -3.10 -37.68
N CYS A 63 1.43 -3.31 -38.60
CA CYS A 63 1.92 -2.25 -39.47
C CYS A 63 0.80 -1.64 -40.32
N ALA A 64 0.66 -0.31 -40.28
CA ALA A 64 -0.22 0.45 -41.16
C ALA A 64 0.54 1.09 -42.34
N ILE A 65 -0.21 1.65 -43.29
CA ILE A 65 0.35 2.40 -44.41
C ILE A 65 1.08 3.64 -43.86
N ASN A 66 2.33 3.87 -44.29
CA ASN A 66 3.18 4.96 -43.81
C ASN A 66 3.50 4.91 -42.31
N ASP A 67 3.45 3.73 -41.69
CA ASP A 67 3.90 3.55 -40.32
C ASP A 67 5.42 3.81 -40.21
N ALA A 68 5.79 4.66 -39.25
CA ALA A 68 7.16 5.06 -38.98
C ALA A 68 7.96 4.05 -38.14
N ALA A 69 7.31 2.97 -37.68
CA ALA A 69 7.97 1.91 -36.93
C ALA A 69 9.02 1.19 -37.80
N ALA A 70 10.21 0.96 -37.23
CA ALA A 70 11.38 0.47 -37.96
C ALA A 70 11.20 -0.93 -38.59
N ASN A 71 10.27 -1.70 -38.04
CA ASN A 71 9.84 -3.04 -38.44
C ASN A 71 8.77 -3.05 -39.55
N CYS A 72 8.15 -1.90 -39.85
CA CYS A 72 7.04 -1.82 -40.80
C CYS A 72 7.43 -1.38 -42.20
N ASN A 73 8.61 -0.78 -42.40
CA ASN A 73 9.11 -0.30 -43.70
C ASN A 73 8.07 0.55 -44.48
N ALA A 74 7.20 1.29 -43.79
CA ALA A 74 6.06 2.03 -44.35
C ALA A 74 5.05 1.20 -45.16
N THR A 75 5.11 -0.12 -45.06
CA THR A 75 4.19 -1.06 -45.70
C THR A 75 3.19 -1.63 -44.70
N GLU A 76 1.97 -1.83 -45.17
CA GLU A 76 0.92 -2.47 -44.37
C GLU A 76 1.22 -3.95 -44.11
N ALA A 77 0.82 -4.44 -42.93
CA ALA A 77 0.92 -5.84 -42.58
C ALA A 77 0.10 -6.70 -43.54
N THR A 78 0.73 -7.73 -44.09
CA THR A 78 0.07 -8.71 -44.96
C THR A 78 -0.82 -9.67 -44.15
N ASP A 79 -1.85 -10.23 -44.78
CA ASP A 79 -2.71 -11.25 -44.15
C ASP A 79 -1.89 -12.42 -43.58
N ALA A 80 -0.82 -12.83 -44.28
CA ALA A 80 0.09 -13.87 -43.81
C ALA A 80 0.82 -13.50 -42.49
N GLN A 81 1.16 -12.23 -42.29
CA GLN A 81 1.77 -11.74 -41.05
C GLN A 81 0.74 -11.66 -39.91
N ILE A 82 -0.47 -11.21 -40.21
CA ILE A 82 -1.59 -11.20 -39.25
C ILE A 82 -1.91 -12.63 -38.80
N ASP A 83 -2.00 -13.57 -39.74
CA ASP A 83 -2.23 -14.99 -39.46
C ASP A 83 -1.10 -15.60 -38.62
N ALA A 84 0.15 -15.24 -38.88
CA ALA A 84 1.30 -15.71 -38.10
C ALA A 84 1.23 -15.26 -36.63
N VAL A 85 0.87 -13.98 -36.39
CA VAL A 85 0.65 -13.47 -35.03
C VAL A 85 -0.52 -14.18 -34.36
N ARG A 86 -1.63 -14.39 -35.08
CA ARG A 86 -2.80 -15.13 -34.57
C ARG A 86 -2.44 -16.55 -34.15
N GLN A 87 -1.69 -17.28 -34.97
CA GLN A 87 -1.25 -18.65 -34.66
C GLN A 87 -0.29 -18.67 -33.46
N LYS A 88 0.61 -17.69 -33.37
CA LYS A 88 1.55 -17.60 -32.26
C LYS A 88 0.83 -17.28 -30.94
N LEU A 89 -0.18 -16.41 -30.95
CA LEU A 89 -1.02 -16.16 -29.78
C LEU A 89 -1.79 -17.40 -29.32
N ALA A 90 -2.20 -18.25 -30.26
CA ALA A 90 -2.87 -19.54 -29.99
C ALA A 90 -1.89 -20.69 -29.69
N SER A 91 -0.58 -20.45 -29.69
CA SER A 91 0.43 -21.49 -29.46
C SER A 91 0.44 -21.96 -27.99
N ALA A 92 0.96 -23.18 -27.78
CA ALA A 92 1.13 -23.73 -26.43
C ALA A 92 2.04 -22.88 -25.53
N GLU A 93 2.93 -22.07 -26.12
CA GLU A 93 3.82 -21.16 -25.41
C GLU A 93 3.07 -19.94 -24.85
N MET A 94 2.08 -19.44 -25.58
CA MET A 94 1.34 -18.21 -25.23
C MET A 94 0.03 -18.48 -24.48
N THR A 95 -0.59 -19.65 -24.68
CA THR A 95 -1.84 -20.04 -24.02
C THR A 95 -1.83 -19.89 -22.49
N PRO A 96 -0.71 -20.15 -21.76
CA PRO A 96 -0.66 -19.93 -20.31
C PRO A 96 -0.76 -18.45 -19.88
N TYR A 97 -0.42 -17.53 -20.78
CA TYR A 97 -0.33 -16.09 -20.50
C TYR A 97 -1.52 -15.31 -21.05
N VAL A 98 -2.17 -15.82 -22.09
CA VAL A 98 -3.28 -15.17 -22.81
C VAL A 98 -4.61 -15.75 -22.33
N ALA A 99 -5.45 -14.90 -21.74
CA ALA A 99 -6.80 -15.27 -21.32
C ALA A 99 -7.79 -15.16 -22.48
N ASN A 100 -7.80 -14.03 -23.19
CA ASN A 100 -8.63 -13.78 -24.37
C ASN A 100 -7.88 -12.94 -25.39
N VAL A 101 -8.20 -13.14 -26.67
CA VAL A 101 -7.72 -12.33 -27.80
C VAL A 101 -8.94 -11.76 -28.52
N TYR A 102 -8.94 -10.46 -28.73
CA TYR A 102 -9.89 -9.75 -29.56
C TYR A 102 -9.15 -9.12 -30.73
N GLU A 103 -9.69 -9.27 -31.92
CA GLU A 103 -9.19 -8.60 -33.11
C GLU A 103 -9.97 -7.30 -33.27
N GLU A 104 -9.27 -6.18 -33.39
CA GLU A 104 -9.84 -4.88 -33.66
C GLU A 104 -9.52 -4.53 -35.11
N THR A 105 -10.54 -4.49 -35.96
CA THR A 105 -10.36 -4.06 -37.35
C THR A 105 -10.10 -2.57 -37.43
N LYS A 106 -9.65 -2.09 -38.59
CA LYS A 106 -9.42 -0.66 -38.80
C LYS A 106 -10.69 0.17 -38.67
N GLU A 107 -11.82 -0.37 -39.11
CA GLU A 107 -13.14 0.24 -39.00
C GLU A 107 -13.56 0.34 -37.53
N GLU A 108 -13.39 -0.74 -36.76
CA GLU A 108 -13.68 -0.75 -35.33
C GLU A 108 -12.75 0.20 -34.55
N ALA A 109 -11.47 0.24 -34.90
CA ALA A 109 -10.51 1.19 -34.36
C ALA A 109 -10.92 2.63 -34.68
N TYR A 110 -11.46 2.91 -35.88
CA TYR A 110 -11.94 4.23 -36.27
C TYR A 110 -13.18 4.66 -35.50
N GLU A 111 -14.15 3.76 -35.33
CA GLU A 111 -15.34 4.02 -34.51
C GLU A 111 -14.96 4.28 -33.05
N ASN A 112 -14.05 3.46 -32.49
CA ASN A 112 -13.52 3.66 -31.14
C ASN A 112 -12.78 5.00 -31.01
N PHE A 113 -11.97 5.35 -32.00
CA PHE A 113 -11.24 6.62 -32.05
C PHE A 113 -12.19 7.82 -32.05
N GLN A 114 -13.23 7.80 -32.89
CA GLN A 114 -14.25 8.85 -32.92
C GLN A 114 -15.01 8.97 -31.59
N ARG A 115 -15.38 7.84 -30.99
CA ARG A 115 -16.11 7.80 -29.72
C ARG A 115 -15.29 8.40 -28.57
N LEU A 116 -13.98 8.11 -28.52
CA LEU A 116 -13.09 8.56 -27.44
C LEU A 116 -12.67 10.02 -27.59
N ASN A 117 -12.50 10.51 -28.83
CA ASN A 117 -11.98 11.85 -29.11
C ASN A 117 -13.07 12.89 -29.37
N GLY A 118 -14.33 12.46 -29.48
CA GLY A 118 -15.45 13.34 -29.80
C GLY A 118 -15.31 13.95 -31.19
N ASN A 119 -16.00 15.07 -31.44
CA ASN A 119 -15.95 15.75 -32.73
C ASN A 119 -14.89 16.86 -32.69
N ASN A 120 -13.63 16.51 -32.97
CA ASN A 120 -12.51 17.45 -32.98
C ASN A 120 -11.83 17.49 -34.36
N ALA A 121 -10.88 18.41 -34.57
CA ALA A 121 -10.19 18.51 -35.86
C ALA A 121 -9.48 17.19 -36.22
N LEU A 122 -8.85 16.52 -35.26
CA LEU A 122 -8.17 15.23 -35.50
C LEU A 122 -9.13 14.19 -36.08
N THR A 123 -10.31 14.02 -35.50
CA THR A 123 -11.30 13.02 -35.97
C THR A 123 -11.84 13.29 -37.38
N GLN A 124 -11.74 14.53 -37.87
CA GLN A 124 -12.18 14.90 -39.21
C GLN A 124 -11.13 14.62 -40.30
N TRP A 125 -9.84 14.59 -39.92
CA TRP A 125 -8.73 14.33 -40.86
C TRP A 125 -8.25 12.87 -40.84
N THR A 126 -8.64 12.08 -39.83
CA THR A 126 -8.31 10.65 -39.74
C THR A 126 -9.27 9.83 -40.58
N THR A 127 -8.74 8.96 -41.45
CA THR A 127 -9.51 7.93 -42.17
C THR A 127 -9.24 6.54 -41.57
N PRO A 128 -10.13 5.55 -41.74
CA PRO A 128 -9.91 4.19 -41.26
C PRO A 128 -8.59 3.57 -41.74
N GLU A 129 -8.19 3.88 -42.98
CA GLU A 129 -6.96 3.36 -43.60
C GLU A 129 -5.67 3.81 -42.90
N MET A 130 -5.73 4.94 -42.17
CA MET A 130 -4.61 5.47 -41.38
C MET A 130 -4.47 4.78 -40.02
N LEU A 131 -5.45 3.95 -39.62
CA LEU A 131 -5.41 3.21 -38.38
C LEU A 131 -4.86 1.79 -38.59
N GLN A 132 -4.36 1.23 -37.50
CA GLN A 132 -3.74 -0.09 -37.47
C GLN A 132 -4.79 -1.15 -37.16
N PHE A 133 -4.67 -2.31 -37.79
CA PHE A 133 -5.29 -3.52 -37.25
C PHE A 133 -4.57 -3.88 -35.94
N ALA A 134 -5.30 -4.31 -34.92
CA ALA A 134 -4.71 -4.62 -33.63
C ALA A 134 -5.26 -5.89 -33.00
N PHE A 135 -4.38 -6.64 -32.32
CA PHE A 135 -4.79 -7.69 -31.40
C PHE A 135 -4.84 -7.12 -29.98
N ARG A 136 -6.03 -7.12 -29.38
CA ARG A 136 -6.26 -6.73 -27.98
C ARG A 136 -6.31 -7.97 -27.11
N ILE A 137 -5.32 -8.11 -26.24
CA ILE A 137 -5.05 -9.33 -25.50
C ILE A 137 -5.30 -9.08 -24.02
N LYS A 138 -6.24 -9.83 -23.45
CA LYS A 138 -6.39 -9.91 -21.99
C LYS A 138 -5.45 -10.98 -21.47
N LEU A 139 -4.56 -10.61 -20.56
CA LEU A 139 -3.62 -11.55 -19.94
C LEU A 139 -4.27 -12.31 -18.79
N VAL A 140 -3.81 -13.54 -18.56
CA VAL A 140 -4.16 -14.31 -17.35
C VAL A 140 -3.58 -13.62 -16.11
N ASN A 141 -2.32 -13.22 -16.18
CA ASN A 141 -1.69 -12.36 -15.20
C ASN A 141 -1.24 -11.06 -15.88
N PRO A 142 -1.88 -9.91 -15.58
CA PRO A 142 -1.49 -8.63 -16.13
C PRO A 142 0.00 -8.33 -15.91
N GLU A 143 0.59 -8.74 -14.78
CA GLU A 143 2.01 -8.50 -14.46
C GLU A 143 3.00 -9.17 -15.43
N GLN A 144 2.55 -10.15 -16.23
CA GLN A 144 3.39 -10.90 -17.17
C GLN A 144 3.40 -10.32 -18.61
N TYR A 145 3.02 -9.05 -18.79
CA TYR A 145 3.02 -8.43 -20.13
C TYR A 145 4.37 -8.45 -20.84
N SER A 146 5.47 -8.43 -20.08
CA SER A 146 6.81 -8.39 -20.65
C SER A 146 7.05 -9.61 -21.54
N VAL A 147 6.44 -10.75 -21.21
CA VAL A 147 6.48 -11.98 -22.02
C VAL A 147 5.85 -11.73 -23.40
N VAL A 148 4.65 -11.13 -23.45
CA VAL A 148 3.99 -10.79 -24.72
C VAL A 148 4.76 -9.71 -25.47
N LYS A 149 5.24 -8.68 -24.76
CA LYS A 149 6.03 -7.61 -25.36
C LYS A 149 7.31 -8.15 -26.00
N GLU A 150 8.08 -8.96 -25.28
CA GLU A 150 9.34 -9.53 -25.78
C GLU A 150 9.12 -10.50 -26.93
N GLU A 151 8.04 -11.29 -26.91
CA GLU A 151 7.77 -12.26 -27.97
C GLU A 151 7.35 -11.60 -29.30
N PHE A 152 6.54 -10.54 -29.23
CA PHE A 152 5.94 -9.91 -30.42
C PHE A 152 6.65 -8.62 -30.85
N SER A 153 7.51 -8.03 -30.01
CA SER A 153 8.28 -6.85 -30.41
C SER A 153 9.35 -7.21 -31.44
N GLY A 154 9.32 -6.54 -32.59
CA GLY A 154 10.27 -6.79 -33.68
C GLY A 154 9.90 -7.97 -34.57
N THR A 155 8.76 -8.62 -34.36
CA THR A 155 8.21 -9.60 -35.30
C THR A 155 7.77 -8.90 -36.59
N ALA A 156 7.92 -9.58 -37.74
CA ALA A 156 7.51 -9.03 -39.03
C ALA A 156 6.00 -8.74 -39.08
N GLY A 157 5.63 -7.54 -39.50
CA GLY A 157 4.23 -7.10 -39.60
C GLY A 157 3.63 -6.55 -38.30
N VAL A 158 4.32 -6.70 -37.16
CA VAL A 158 3.98 -5.99 -35.93
C VAL A 158 4.65 -4.63 -35.99
N SER A 159 3.96 -3.57 -35.59
CA SER A 159 4.49 -2.21 -35.44
C SER A 159 5.00 -1.99 -34.02
N GLU A 160 4.10 -2.05 -33.04
CA GLU A 160 4.43 -1.89 -31.63
C GLU A 160 3.52 -2.75 -30.74
N VAL A 161 4.06 -3.15 -29.59
CA VAL A 161 3.28 -3.80 -28.53
C VAL A 161 3.13 -2.81 -27.39
N ARG A 162 1.94 -2.27 -27.20
CA ARG A 162 1.65 -1.30 -26.13
C ARG A 162 0.97 -1.96 -24.95
N ASP A 163 1.52 -1.68 -23.77
CA ASP A 163 0.86 -1.93 -22.50
C ASP A 163 0.30 -0.61 -21.96
N GLN A 164 -1.02 -0.55 -21.80
CA GLN A 164 -1.69 0.63 -21.25
C GLN A 164 -1.28 0.92 -19.80
N ARG A 165 -0.63 -0.04 -19.11
CA ARG A 165 -0.06 0.18 -17.78
C ARG A 165 1.13 1.11 -17.76
N GLU A 166 1.90 1.23 -18.85
CA GLU A 166 3.09 2.10 -18.88
C GLU A 166 2.76 3.55 -18.49
N VAL A 167 1.51 3.99 -18.70
CA VAL A 167 1.01 5.31 -18.30
C VAL A 167 0.81 5.44 -16.79
N VAL A 168 0.35 4.40 -16.11
CA VAL A 168 0.00 4.41 -14.68
C VAL A 168 1.07 3.81 -13.77
N GLU A 169 1.99 3.03 -14.33
CA GLU A 169 3.07 2.36 -13.61
C GLU A 169 3.99 3.34 -12.85
N PRO A 170 4.39 4.51 -13.40
CA PRO A 170 5.20 5.48 -12.67
C PRO A 170 4.50 5.98 -11.39
N LEU A 171 3.19 6.18 -11.43
CA LEU A 171 2.41 6.58 -10.27
C LEU A 171 2.44 5.48 -9.19
N PHE A 172 2.21 4.21 -9.56
CA PHE A 172 2.28 3.10 -8.62
C PHE A 172 3.67 2.91 -8.02
N ARG A 173 4.74 3.16 -8.79
CA ARG A 173 6.11 3.16 -8.27
C ARG A 173 6.34 4.24 -7.23
N VAL A 174 5.86 5.46 -7.47
CA VAL A 174 5.96 6.57 -6.50
C VAL A 174 5.17 6.27 -5.24
N LEU A 175 3.93 5.76 -5.38
CA LEU A 175 3.11 5.35 -4.22
C LEU A 175 3.76 4.21 -3.44
N GLY A 176 4.37 3.24 -4.13
CA GLY A 176 5.14 2.16 -3.51
C GLY A 176 6.38 2.67 -2.77
N ALA A 177 7.12 3.61 -3.35
CA ALA A 177 8.26 4.24 -2.70
C ALA A 177 7.83 5.02 -1.45
N ALA A 178 6.76 5.81 -1.54
CA ALA A 178 6.19 6.53 -0.41
C ALA A 178 5.73 5.58 0.72
N ARG A 179 5.07 4.47 0.36
CA ARG A 179 4.72 3.40 1.31
C ARG A 179 5.96 2.84 2.01
N THR A 180 7.00 2.53 1.25
CA THR A 180 8.23 1.92 1.78
C THR A 180 8.96 2.88 2.71
N ALA A 181 9.00 4.18 2.35
CA ALA A 181 9.54 5.23 3.19
C ALA A 181 8.73 5.37 4.50
N ALA A 182 7.40 5.36 4.43
CA ALA A 182 6.53 5.40 5.60
C ALA A 182 6.75 4.19 6.53
N LEU A 183 6.91 2.98 5.99
CA LEU A 183 7.26 1.79 6.77
C LEU A 183 8.65 1.91 7.41
N GLY A 184 9.64 2.44 6.68
CA GLY A 184 10.98 2.70 7.22
C GLY A 184 10.96 3.67 8.40
N LEU A 185 10.25 4.80 8.26
CA LEU A 185 10.04 5.76 9.35
C LEU A 185 9.28 5.13 10.52
N GLY A 186 8.22 4.36 10.24
CA GLY A 186 7.48 3.61 11.25
C GLY A 186 8.38 2.65 12.04
N ALA A 187 9.27 1.92 11.36
CA ALA A 187 10.19 0.99 12.02
C ALA A 187 11.17 1.71 12.95
N ILE A 188 11.75 2.83 12.53
CA ILE A 188 12.61 3.67 13.36
C ILE A 188 11.85 4.15 14.60
N MET A 189 10.60 4.60 14.40
CA MET A 189 9.75 5.09 15.48
C MET A 189 9.34 3.98 16.47
N VAL A 190 9.13 2.74 16.01
CA VAL A 190 8.89 1.58 16.89
C VAL A 190 10.10 1.30 17.77
N VAL A 191 11.32 1.35 17.23
CA VAL A 191 12.55 1.22 18.04
C VAL A 191 12.64 2.35 19.06
N ALA A 192 12.35 3.59 18.65
CA ALA A 192 12.32 4.73 19.57
C ALA A 192 11.28 4.54 20.68
N ALA A 193 10.10 4.02 20.37
CA ALA A 193 9.04 3.72 21.32
C ALA A 193 9.48 2.66 22.34
N ILE A 194 10.12 1.57 21.90
CA ILE A 194 10.63 0.52 22.78
C ILE A 194 11.68 1.08 23.76
N LEU A 195 12.61 1.91 23.27
CA LEU A 195 13.63 2.55 24.10
C LEU A 195 13.03 3.56 25.08
N LEU A 196 12.06 4.37 24.64
CA LEU A 196 11.36 5.32 25.49
C LEU A 196 10.54 4.60 26.56
N ILE A 197 9.76 3.58 26.22
CA ILE A 197 8.99 2.81 27.21
C ILE A 197 9.94 2.18 28.24
N SER A 198 11.04 1.56 27.78
CA SER A 198 12.03 0.95 28.68
C SER A 198 12.66 1.98 29.63
N THR A 199 13.02 3.16 29.13
CA THR A 199 13.59 4.24 29.95
C THR A 199 12.55 4.89 30.86
N THR A 200 11.30 5.01 30.43
CA THR A 200 10.18 5.49 31.25
C THR A 200 9.90 4.53 32.39
N ILE A 201 9.90 3.21 32.16
CA ILE A 201 9.76 2.20 33.23
C ILE A 201 10.87 2.39 34.27
N ARG A 202 12.12 2.57 33.83
CA ARG A 202 13.27 2.79 34.72
C ARG A 202 13.14 4.08 35.54
N LEU A 203 12.77 5.19 34.91
CA LEU A 203 12.58 6.47 35.58
C LEU A 203 11.40 6.44 36.56
N SER A 204 10.30 5.78 36.18
CA SER A 204 9.13 5.61 37.05
C SER A 204 9.47 4.75 38.28
N ALA A 205 10.21 3.65 38.09
CA ALA A 205 10.70 2.81 39.17
C ALA A 205 11.63 3.55 40.14
N MET A 206 12.58 4.35 39.63
CA MET A 206 13.46 5.18 40.47
C MET A 206 12.67 6.24 41.26
N SER A 207 11.63 6.84 40.67
CA SER A 207 10.77 7.80 41.39
C SER A 207 9.95 7.18 42.53
N ARG A 208 9.87 5.83 42.57
CA ARG A 208 9.15 5.03 43.58
C ARG A 208 10.10 4.10 44.33
N GLU A 209 11.37 4.47 44.46
CA GLU A 209 12.39 3.60 45.04
C GLU A 209 12.00 3.10 46.45
N GLN A 210 11.48 3.97 47.31
CA GLN A 210 11.05 3.58 48.67
C GLN A 210 9.94 2.52 48.66
N GLU A 211 8.91 2.70 47.83
CA GLU A 211 7.82 1.72 47.69
C GLU A 211 8.34 0.38 47.14
N THR A 212 9.22 0.43 46.14
CA THR A 212 9.81 -0.77 45.54
C THR A 212 10.76 -1.51 46.49
N GLN A 213 11.50 -0.80 47.35
CA GLN A 213 12.32 -1.39 48.39
C GLN A 213 11.46 -2.10 49.47
N ILE A 214 10.38 -1.47 49.92
CA ILE A 214 9.44 -2.10 50.87
C ILE A 214 8.85 -3.38 50.27
N MET A 215 8.42 -3.33 49.00
CA MET A 215 7.90 -4.51 48.29
C MET A 215 8.95 -5.63 48.19
N ARG A 216 10.23 -5.30 47.99
CA ARG A 216 11.32 -6.29 48.01
C ARG A 216 11.51 -6.92 49.39
N TYR A 217 11.47 -6.14 50.46
CA TYR A 217 11.65 -6.66 51.83
C TYR A 217 10.54 -7.60 52.28
N VAL A 218 9.33 -7.46 51.74
CA VAL A 218 8.22 -8.40 51.99
C VAL A 218 8.20 -9.61 51.05
N GLY A 219 9.25 -9.79 50.23
CA GLY A 219 9.41 -10.95 49.35
C GLY A 219 8.62 -10.89 48.03
N ALA A 220 8.24 -9.70 47.56
CA ALA A 220 7.55 -9.58 46.28
C ALA A 220 8.49 -9.94 45.10
N SER A 221 7.96 -10.68 44.12
CA SER A 221 8.70 -11.03 42.91
C SER A 221 9.02 -9.80 42.05
N ASN A 222 10.11 -9.85 41.28
CA ASN A 222 10.49 -8.76 40.36
C ASN A 222 9.36 -8.40 39.37
N LEU A 223 8.60 -9.39 38.90
CA LEU A 223 7.45 -9.16 38.01
C LEU A 223 6.33 -8.40 38.73
N PHE A 224 6.06 -8.72 39.99
CA PHE A 224 5.04 -8.02 40.78
C PHE A 224 5.41 -6.54 41.03
N ILE A 225 6.70 -6.26 41.24
CA ILE A 225 7.22 -4.91 41.42
C ILE A 225 7.16 -4.11 40.09
N GLN A 226 7.40 -4.76 38.95
CA GLN A 226 7.45 -4.10 37.65
C GLN A 226 6.09 -3.97 36.95
N ALA A 227 5.11 -4.82 37.29
CA ALA A 227 3.80 -4.87 36.64
C ALA A 227 3.07 -3.50 36.58
N PRO A 228 3.04 -2.66 37.64
CA PRO A 228 2.37 -1.36 37.57
C PRO A 228 2.96 -0.46 36.48
N PHE A 229 4.29 -0.45 36.33
CA PHE A 229 5.00 0.36 35.34
C PHE A 229 4.82 -0.18 33.92
N MET A 230 4.79 -1.50 33.75
CA MET A 230 4.48 -2.13 32.46
C MET A 230 3.06 -1.79 32.00
N ILE A 231 2.09 -1.78 32.93
CA ILE A 231 0.70 -1.41 32.64
C ILE A 231 0.59 0.10 32.31
N GLU A 232 1.32 0.98 33.00
CA GLU A 232 1.41 2.41 32.63
C GLU A 232 1.88 2.58 31.17
N GLY A 233 2.95 1.88 30.78
CA GLY A 233 3.48 1.92 29.40
C GLY A 233 2.51 1.33 28.38
N ALA A 234 1.84 0.22 28.70
CA ALA A 234 0.86 -0.42 27.83
C ALA A 234 -0.37 0.48 27.59
N LEU A 235 -0.88 1.15 28.63
CA LEU A 235 -1.98 2.09 28.50
C LEU A 235 -1.57 3.33 27.69
N ALA A 236 -0.37 3.86 27.91
CA ALA A 236 0.15 4.95 27.09
C ALA A 236 0.25 4.55 25.61
N ALA A 237 0.70 3.34 25.31
CA ALA A 237 0.75 2.81 23.95
C ALA A 237 -0.65 2.65 23.32
N LEU A 238 -1.62 2.15 24.09
CA LEU A 238 -3.02 2.04 23.65
C LEU A 238 -3.67 3.39 23.38
N VAL A 239 -3.40 4.40 24.22
CA VAL A 239 -3.87 5.77 23.99
C VAL A 239 -3.22 6.36 22.74
N GLY A 240 -1.92 6.14 22.53
CA GLY A 240 -1.24 6.52 21.29
C GLY A 240 -1.86 5.86 20.05
N ALA A 241 -2.21 4.57 20.15
CA ALA A 241 -2.92 3.85 19.09
C ALA A 241 -4.31 4.43 18.82
N ALA A 242 -5.06 4.78 19.85
CA ALA A 242 -6.37 5.42 19.71
C ALA A 242 -6.27 6.77 18.97
N PHE A 243 -5.26 7.59 19.29
CA PHE A 243 -4.99 8.83 18.55
C PHE A 243 -4.59 8.57 17.09
N ALA A 244 -3.82 7.51 16.83
CA ALA A 244 -3.42 7.15 15.46
C ALA A 244 -4.65 6.74 14.66
N ILE A 245 -5.47 5.84 15.19
CA ILE A 245 -6.72 5.39 14.57
C ILE A 245 -7.66 6.57 14.34
N GLY A 246 -7.88 7.42 15.34
CA GLY A 246 -8.72 8.62 15.21
C GLY A 246 -8.22 9.57 14.12
N THR A 247 -6.91 9.79 14.05
CA THR A 247 -6.28 10.60 12.99
C THR A 247 -6.44 9.96 11.61
N LEU A 248 -6.36 8.63 11.49
CA LEU A 248 -6.59 7.93 10.22
C LEU A 248 -8.05 8.04 9.76
N PHE A 249 -9.01 7.88 10.67
CA PHE A 249 -10.43 8.10 10.36
C PHE A 249 -10.69 9.54 9.91
N ALA A 250 -10.16 10.52 10.64
CA ALA A 250 -10.27 11.93 10.27
C ALA A 250 -9.59 12.21 8.91
N GLY A 251 -8.40 11.68 8.68
CA GLY A 251 -7.67 11.84 7.43
C GLY A 251 -8.43 11.26 6.23
N VAL A 252 -8.96 10.05 6.35
CA VAL A 252 -9.77 9.45 5.28
C VAL A 252 -11.07 10.22 5.06
N HIS A 253 -11.76 10.65 6.11
CA HIS A 253 -13.01 11.39 5.96
C HIS A 253 -12.81 12.78 5.33
N PHE A 254 -11.90 13.59 5.88
CA PHE A 254 -11.72 14.98 5.43
C PHE A 254 -10.85 15.11 4.17
N ILE A 255 -9.75 14.36 4.09
CA ILE A 255 -8.80 14.49 2.98
C ILE A 255 -9.25 13.62 1.81
N VAL A 256 -9.46 12.32 2.05
CA VAL A 256 -9.74 11.38 0.96
C VAL A 256 -11.17 11.56 0.45
N GLN A 257 -12.18 11.47 1.31
CA GLN A 257 -13.58 11.58 0.89
C GLN A 257 -14.01 13.03 0.65
N GLY A 258 -13.55 13.97 1.47
CA GLY A 258 -13.94 15.38 1.37
C GLY A 258 -13.26 16.16 0.24
N TRP A 259 -11.99 15.87 -0.07
CA TRP A 259 -11.21 16.66 -1.03
C TRP A 259 -10.76 15.88 -2.28
N MET A 260 -10.27 14.65 -2.12
CA MET A 260 -9.74 13.87 -3.24
C MET A 260 -10.83 13.20 -4.08
N ALA A 261 -11.81 12.53 -3.44
CA ALA A 261 -12.85 11.78 -4.15
C ALA A 261 -13.71 12.63 -5.10
N PRO A 262 -14.12 13.88 -4.76
CA PRO A 262 -14.87 14.74 -5.69
C PRO A 262 -14.04 15.16 -6.91
N SER A 263 -12.73 15.29 -6.73
CA SER A 263 -11.78 15.75 -7.75
C SER A 263 -11.39 14.65 -8.74
N PHE A 264 -11.44 13.39 -8.32
CA PHE A 264 -10.98 12.24 -9.11
C PHE A 264 -12.08 11.18 -9.24
N ARG A 265 -13.03 11.42 -10.15
CA ARG A 265 -14.19 10.51 -10.38
C ARG A 265 -13.86 9.20 -11.09
N TRP A 266 -12.63 9.06 -11.59
CA TRP A 266 -12.18 7.88 -12.34
C TRP A 266 -11.73 6.70 -11.46
N THR A 267 -11.74 6.83 -10.13
CA THR A 267 -11.21 5.82 -9.21
C THR A 267 -12.02 5.76 -7.92
N ASN A 268 -12.23 4.54 -7.42
CA ASN A 268 -12.83 4.33 -6.11
C ASN A 268 -11.75 4.46 -5.03
N PHE A 269 -11.79 5.55 -4.27
CA PHE A 269 -10.93 5.70 -3.10
C PHE A 269 -11.33 4.75 -1.97
N ILE A 270 -10.38 4.47 -1.09
CA ILE A 270 -10.61 3.84 0.21
C ILE A 270 -11.50 4.74 1.07
N GLY A 271 -12.37 4.12 1.84
CA GLY A 271 -13.26 4.78 2.78
C GLY A 271 -12.99 4.38 4.22
N MET A 272 -13.98 4.68 5.06
CA MET A 272 -13.92 4.38 6.49
C MET A 272 -13.87 2.87 6.78
N GLY A 273 -14.37 2.03 5.86
CA GLY A 273 -14.34 0.57 6.01
C GLY A 273 -12.91 0.01 6.03
N GLU A 274 -12.03 0.53 5.17
CA GLU A 274 -10.63 0.11 5.12
C GLU A 274 -9.87 0.53 6.38
N VAL A 275 -10.19 1.70 6.96
CA VAL A 275 -9.67 2.10 8.27
C VAL A 275 -10.16 1.18 9.39
N ALA A 276 -11.43 0.75 9.34
CA ALA A 276 -11.99 -0.19 10.30
C ALA A 276 -11.31 -1.57 10.23
N ILE A 277 -10.95 -2.03 9.03
CA ILE A 277 -10.16 -3.27 8.84
C ILE A 277 -8.74 -3.13 9.41
N MET A 278 -8.13 -1.95 9.26
CA MET A 278 -6.78 -1.68 9.77
C MET A 278 -6.73 -1.48 11.29
N THR A 279 -7.84 -1.05 11.89
CA THR A 279 -7.97 -0.77 13.34
C THR A 279 -7.52 -1.93 14.25
N PRO A 280 -8.03 -3.18 14.11
CA PRO A 280 -7.59 -4.29 14.95
C PRO A 280 -6.10 -4.59 14.78
N ILE A 281 -5.54 -4.42 13.57
CA ILE A 281 -4.12 -4.63 13.30
C ILE A 281 -3.28 -3.60 14.08
N LEU A 282 -3.68 -2.33 14.09
CA LEU A 282 -2.98 -1.28 14.83
C LEU A 282 -3.08 -1.46 16.34
N VAL A 283 -4.23 -1.90 16.86
CA VAL A 283 -4.38 -2.23 18.29
C VAL A 283 -3.48 -3.40 18.66
N LEU A 284 -3.46 -4.48 17.86
CA LEU A 284 -2.56 -5.61 18.09
C LEU A 284 -1.09 -5.19 18.02
N ALA A 285 -0.72 -4.32 17.08
CA ALA A 285 0.63 -3.78 16.99
C ALA A 285 1.01 -2.96 18.24
N ALA A 286 0.09 -2.16 18.78
CA ALA A 286 0.31 -1.42 20.02
C ALA A 286 0.53 -2.34 21.23
N VAL A 287 -0.29 -3.40 21.34
CA VAL A 287 -0.15 -4.41 22.40
C VAL A 287 1.17 -5.16 22.25
N ALA A 288 1.53 -5.58 21.03
CA ALA A 288 2.81 -6.23 20.75
C ALA A 288 3.99 -5.33 21.13
N LEU A 289 3.93 -4.04 20.77
CA LEU A 289 4.96 -3.06 21.12
C LEU A 289 5.11 -2.93 22.64
N ALA A 290 4.00 -2.85 23.38
CA ALA A 290 4.02 -2.79 24.84
C ALA A 290 4.63 -4.06 25.47
N VAL A 291 4.29 -5.24 24.94
CA VAL A 291 4.84 -6.52 25.40
C VAL A 291 6.35 -6.61 25.13
N ILE A 292 6.78 -6.26 23.91
CA ILE A 292 8.20 -6.27 23.51
C ILE A 292 9.01 -5.31 24.36
N ALA A 293 8.52 -4.07 24.55
CA ALA A 293 9.20 -3.09 25.38
C ALA A 293 9.30 -3.53 26.85
N SER A 294 8.24 -4.16 27.37
CA SER A 294 8.24 -4.68 28.73
C SER A 294 9.20 -5.87 28.89
N ALA A 295 9.27 -6.77 27.92
CA ALA A 295 10.20 -7.90 27.91
C ALA A 295 11.67 -7.41 27.84
N PHE A 296 11.94 -6.39 27.02
CA PHE A 296 13.26 -5.78 26.92
C PHE A 296 13.70 -5.13 28.24
N SER A 297 12.77 -4.49 28.96
CA SER A 297 13.01 -3.97 30.30
C SER A 297 13.35 -5.09 31.30
N LEU A 298 12.54 -6.14 31.37
CA LEU A 298 12.74 -7.28 32.28
C LEU A 298 14.10 -7.99 32.04
N ALA A 299 14.43 -8.29 30.79
CA ALA A 299 15.65 -9.02 30.42
C ALA A 299 16.94 -8.30 30.83
N LYS A 300 16.91 -6.96 30.86
CA LYS A 300 18.05 -6.15 31.29
C LYS A 300 18.23 -6.15 32.81
N TYR A 301 17.16 -6.37 33.58
CA TYR A 301 17.18 -6.29 35.05
C TYR A 301 17.43 -7.62 35.75
N THR A 302 17.13 -8.78 35.15
CA THR A 302 17.42 -10.09 35.75
C THR A 302 18.89 -10.52 35.64
N LYS A 303 19.72 -9.74 34.95
CA LYS A 303 21.18 -9.96 34.83
C LYS A 303 22.02 -9.16 35.84
N ALA A 304 21.39 -8.41 36.75
CA ALA A 304 22.06 -7.60 37.78
C ALA A 304 21.76 -8.12 39.18
#